data_AF-A0A7S3CC88-F1
#
_entry.id   AF-A0A7S3CC88-F1
#
_cell.length_a   1.000
_cell.length_b   1.000
_cell.length_c   1.000
_cell.angle_alpha   90.00
_cell.angle_beta   90.00
_cell.angle_gamma   90.00
#
_symmetry.space_group_name_H-M   'P 1'
#
loop_
_entity.id
_entity.type
_entity.pdbx_description
1 polymer ?
#
loop_
_entity_poly.entity_id
_entity_poly.type
_entity_poly.pdbx_seq_one_letter_code
_entity_poly.pdbx_strand_id
1 'polypeptide(L)'
;WRGGRGAAQAHRSRQRRRSAPAPMRCAALKGASPRSRARRRCPIRCPIRCPIRCRLSPAPRSKGREATARALPADGVLVGGVAALALACAGGFQWELRNCEPAENGSYVTGKTGSPLSRLYCLGVPPIFLAVPFFARATFRAEVVTGKVWTFEQRQGIGLGLNTSVNVRMTLLRLEGGGLFVYNPIAPTRECLELVREVEDEIGERVECILLPTTTFEHKQFLRPFCEAFPRARVLVSPGQYSWPVNGLNAWKAGCARAEVLSDGDDEGVEGLPPGLEVRILDLPPVGLSTTVRFSEVALYHESSRVLLVCDAVMRLGPPPPSISRRDLEEWADDRNTAITGLRLLGLFGVREKWKERRGYSSNGASTSSPSTLTLGWQRMAMTSLYFGQADVLSPSASFEELASRKLVVPPVLGTLVYGPGGRDEDEVAAAVANWSESVAAWDFRTVIPAHFNVAEAGSADWRAAFEVWRGEESRAYPEEDVKCLGDVREFLV
;
A
#
# COMPACT_ATOMS: atom_id res chain seq x y z
N TRP A 1 0.88 34.26 52.09
CA TRP A 1 1.58 33.94 53.35
C TRP A 1 2.69 32.94 53.02
N ARG A 2 3.95 33.27 53.35
CA ARG A 2 5.20 32.46 53.49
C ARG A 2 5.32 31.17 52.64
N GLY A 3 6.30 30.96 51.76
CA GLY A 3 7.71 31.37 51.76
C GLY A 3 8.60 30.14 51.96
N GLY A 4 9.48 29.83 51.00
CA GLY A 4 10.50 28.77 51.14
C GLY A 4 11.40 28.65 49.92
N ARG A 5 12.61 29.22 50.01
CA ARG A 5 13.72 29.16 49.03
C ARG A 5 14.69 28.00 49.40
N GLY A 6 15.41 27.48 48.40
CA GLY A 6 16.68 26.76 48.55
C GLY A 6 17.14 26.19 47.19
N ALA A 7 17.98 26.91 46.43
CA ALA A 7 19.43 26.71 46.31
C ALA A 7 19.80 25.34 45.67
N ALA A 8 20.08 25.27 44.37
CA ALA A 8 21.37 25.50 43.72
C ALA A 8 22.48 24.51 44.15
N GLN A 9 22.78 23.53 43.28
CA GLN A 9 24.11 22.94 43.21
C GLN A 9 24.46 22.57 41.77
N ALA A 10 25.34 23.36 41.18
CA ALA A 10 26.00 23.08 39.92
C ALA A 10 27.14 22.08 40.16
N HIS A 11 27.17 20.98 39.39
CA HIS A 11 28.37 20.17 39.24
C HIS A 11 28.88 20.26 37.80
N ARG A 12 29.90 21.09 37.61
CA ARG A 12 30.79 21.06 36.45
C ARG A 12 31.73 19.86 36.58
N SER A 13 31.80 19.01 35.57
CA SER A 13 32.96 18.16 35.31
C SER A 13 33.51 18.48 33.92
N ARG A 14 34.56 19.32 33.91
CA ARG A 14 35.54 19.42 32.83
C ARG A 14 36.42 18.16 32.87
N GLN A 15 36.69 17.56 31.72
CA GLN A 15 37.94 16.90 31.26
C GLN A 15 37.57 16.16 29.95
N ARG A 16 38.34 16.08 28.86
CA ARG A 16 39.68 16.54 28.48
C ARG A 16 39.73 16.42 26.95
N ARG A 17 40.26 17.46 26.27
CA ARG A 17 40.74 17.39 24.88
C ARG A 17 41.92 16.42 24.78
N ARG A 18 41.94 15.54 23.78
CA ARG A 18 43.14 14.94 23.15
C ARG A 18 42.78 14.65 21.68
N SER A 19 43.11 15.53 20.73
CA SER A 19 44.33 15.54 19.91
C SER A 19 44.62 14.23 19.18
N ALA A 20 44.52 14.29 17.84
CA ALA A 20 44.84 13.26 16.84
C ALA A 20 46.28 12.73 16.94
N PRO A 21 46.56 11.60 16.24
CA PRO A 21 47.48 11.74 15.10
C PRO A 21 47.10 10.88 13.87
N ALA A 22 47.26 11.48 12.68
CA ALA A 22 47.72 10.80 11.46
C ALA A 22 49.26 11.05 11.38
N PRO A 23 50.11 10.20 10.76
CA PRO A 23 50.01 9.85 9.33
C PRO A 23 50.54 8.45 8.94
N MET A 24 50.24 7.97 7.72
CA MET A 24 51.28 7.48 6.79
C MET A 24 50.72 7.22 5.38
N ARG A 25 51.38 7.86 4.41
CA ARG A 25 51.33 7.57 2.98
C ARG A 25 52.30 6.44 2.66
N CYS A 26 51.98 5.61 1.65
CA CYS A 26 52.99 5.01 0.80
C CYS A 26 52.56 5.02 -0.67
N ALA A 27 53.50 5.40 -1.52
CA ALA A 27 53.41 5.64 -2.95
C ALA A 27 53.54 4.33 -3.76
N ALA A 28 52.78 4.15 -4.84
CA ALA A 28 53.19 4.33 -6.25
C ALA A 28 53.93 3.16 -6.92
N LEU A 29 53.31 2.59 -7.98
CA LEU A 29 53.90 2.00 -9.19
C LEU A 29 52.82 2.14 -10.29
N LYS A 30 52.81 3.14 -11.19
CA LYS A 30 53.57 3.35 -12.45
C LYS A 30 53.57 2.17 -13.44
N GLY A 31 53.08 2.45 -14.66
CA GLY A 31 53.39 1.73 -15.91
C GLY A 31 52.13 1.43 -16.74
N ALA A 32 51.63 2.31 -17.61
CA ALA A 32 52.08 2.62 -18.98
C ALA A 32 51.07 2.08 -20.03
N SER A 33 50.33 3.01 -20.64
CA SER A 33 49.77 2.95 -22.00
C SER A 33 50.89 3.34 -23.00
N PRO A 34 50.75 3.41 -24.36
CA PRO A 34 49.58 3.23 -25.25
C PRO A 34 49.88 2.48 -26.59
N ARG A 35 48.86 2.44 -27.46
CA ARG A 35 48.86 2.58 -28.94
C ARG A 35 48.27 1.36 -29.66
N SER A 36 47.59 1.44 -30.80
CA SER A 36 46.87 2.49 -31.55
C SER A 36 46.44 1.85 -32.88
N ARG A 37 45.37 2.39 -33.51
CA ARG A 37 45.10 2.38 -34.99
C ARG A 37 44.70 1.02 -35.62
N ALA A 38 43.90 0.94 -36.67
CA ALA A 38 43.04 1.87 -37.38
C ALA A 38 42.19 1.09 -38.42
N ARG A 39 40.95 1.54 -38.62
CA ARG A 39 40.21 1.81 -39.88
C ARG A 39 40.22 0.82 -41.08
N ARG A 40 38.98 0.69 -41.62
CA ARG A 40 38.55 0.58 -43.05
C ARG A 40 38.68 -0.83 -43.65
N ARG A 41 37.77 -1.35 -44.49
CA ARG A 41 36.76 -0.78 -45.40
C ARG A 41 35.80 -1.91 -45.84
N CYS A 42 34.52 -1.58 -46.07
CA CYS A 42 33.63 -2.34 -46.96
C CYS A 42 33.90 -1.91 -48.43
N PRO A 43 33.58 -2.73 -49.44
CA PRO A 43 32.46 -2.35 -50.32
C PRO A 43 31.69 -3.49 -51.05
N ILE A 44 30.36 -3.31 -51.25
CA ILE A 44 29.58 -3.45 -52.53
C ILE A 44 29.47 -4.88 -53.15
N ARG A 45 28.36 -5.47 -53.66
CA ARG A 45 26.99 -5.08 -54.09
C ARG A 45 26.10 -6.36 -54.22
N CYS A 46 24.78 -6.17 -54.07
CA CYS A 46 23.62 -7.01 -54.44
C CYS A 46 23.46 -7.23 -55.98
N PRO A 47 22.36 -7.79 -56.57
CA PRO A 47 21.26 -8.70 -56.13
C PRO A 47 20.85 -9.76 -57.22
N ILE A 48 19.81 -10.60 -56.98
CA ILE A 48 18.60 -10.86 -57.84
C ILE A 48 17.93 -12.25 -57.61
N ARG A 49 16.67 -12.18 -57.14
CA ARG A 49 15.39 -12.91 -57.40
C ARG A 49 15.26 -14.45 -57.63
N CYS A 50 14.35 -15.01 -56.83
CA CYS A 50 13.38 -16.13 -57.06
C CYS A 50 12.55 -15.98 -58.36
N PRO A 51 11.79 -16.98 -58.93
CA PRO A 51 10.80 -17.83 -58.21
C PRO A 51 10.49 -19.23 -58.84
N ILE A 52 9.60 -20.03 -58.21
CA ILE A 52 8.42 -20.76 -58.79
C ILE A 52 7.88 -21.86 -57.83
N ARG A 53 6.57 -22.09 -57.93
CA ARG A 53 5.59 -22.71 -57.02
C ARG A 53 5.09 -24.10 -57.50
N CYS A 54 4.39 -24.80 -56.59
CA CYS A 54 3.28 -25.78 -56.76
C CYS A 54 3.57 -27.30 -56.90
N ARG A 55 2.98 -28.11 -55.99
CA ARG A 55 1.87 -29.07 -56.25
C ARG A 55 1.28 -29.72 -54.98
N LEU A 56 0.02 -30.16 -55.10
CA LEU A 56 -0.96 -30.61 -54.10
C LEU A 56 -0.99 -32.16 -53.90
N SER A 57 -1.30 -32.59 -52.66
CA SER A 57 -2.13 -33.72 -52.10
C SER A 57 -2.30 -35.08 -52.84
N PRO A 58 -2.49 -36.24 -52.14
CA PRO A 58 -3.76 -36.59 -51.44
C PRO A 58 -3.67 -37.42 -50.13
N ALA A 59 -4.82 -37.56 -49.47
CA ALA A 59 -5.09 -38.28 -48.20
C ALA A 59 -5.18 -39.81 -48.34
N PRO A 60 -5.24 -40.55 -47.21
CA PRO A 60 -6.05 -41.77 -47.14
C PRO A 60 -7.00 -41.83 -45.92
N ARG A 61 -8.10 -42.58 -46.10
CA ARG A 61 -9.13 -42.92 -45.10
C ARG A 61 -8.91 -44.32 -44.49
N SER A 62 -9.38 -44.44 -43.24
CA SER A 62 -9.96 -45.60 -42.53
C SER A 62 -9.05 -46.74 -42.03
N LYS A 63 -9.11 -46.98 -40.70
CA LYS A 63 -9.70 -48.19 -40.08
C LYS A 63 -9.72 -48.03 -38.55
N GLY A 64 -10.84 -48.38 -37.93
CA GLY A 64 -11.03 -48.34 -36.49
C GLY A 64 -10.18 -49.39 -35.76
N ARG A 65 -9.80 -49.06 -34.52
CA ARG A 65 -9.36 -50.01 -33.49
C ARG A 65 -9.65 -49.40 -32.12
N GLU A 66 -10.21 -50.24 -31.25
CA GLU A 66 -10.63 -49.98 -29.88
C GLU A 66 -9.54 -49.29 -29.05
N ALA A 67 -9.89 -48.21 -28.35
CA ALA A 67 -9.02 -47.56 -27.39
C ALA A 67 -9.11 -48.30 -26.04
N THR A 68 -8.18 -49.23 -25.82
CA THR A 68 -7.82 -49.67 -24.47
C THR A 68 -7.07 -48.53 -23.77
N ALA A 69 -7.48 -48.21 -22.54
CA ALA A 69 -6.86 -47.18 -21.72
C ALA A 69 -5.39 -47.55 -21.43
N ARG A 70 -4.47 -46.93 -22.16
CA ARG A 70 -3.03 -46.95 -21.84
C ARG A 70 -2.73 -45.75 -20.95
N ALA A 71 -2.21 -46.05 -19.76
CA ALA A 71 -1.62 -45.07 -18.86
C ALA A 71 -0.58 -44.21 -19.62
N LEU A 72 -0.74 -42.89 -19.54
CA LEU A 72 0.23 -41.92 -20.06
C LEU A 72 1.51 -41.98 -19.22
N PRO A 73 2.70 -41.83 -19.84
CA PRO A 73 3.96 -41.79 -19.11
C PRO A 73 4.03 -40.54 -18.22
N ALA A 74 4.67 -40.70 -17.05
CA ALA A 74 4.80 -39.69 -15.99
C ALA A 74 5.50 -38.38 -16.43
N ASP A 75 6.10 -38.35 -17.62
CA ASP A 75 6.78 -37.17 -18.17
C ASP A 75 5.82 -36.08 -18.68
N GLY A 76 4.53 -36.42 -18.86
CA GLY A 76 3.47 -35.47 -19.25
C GLY A 76 2.93 -34.61 -18.10
N VAL A 77 3.15 -35.01 -16.84
CA VAL A 77 2.60 -34.32 -15.66
C VAL A 77 3.38 -33.04 -15.35
N LEU A 78 4.70 -33.05 -15.56
CA LEU A 78 5.54 -31.87 -15.32
C LEU A 78 5.32 -30.79 -16.39
N VAL A 79 5.21 -31.19 -17.66
CA VAL A 79 4.93 -30.27 -18.79
C VAL A 79 3.50 -29.74 -18.71
N GLY A 80 2.53 -30.57 -18.30
CA GLY A 80 1.16 -30.15 -18.02
C GLY A 80 1.07 -29.15 -16.87
N GLY A 81 1.84 -29.34 -15.80
CA GLY A 81 1.93 -28.41 -14.67
C GLY A 81 2.56 -27.06 -15.05
N VAL A 82 3.64 -27.07 -15.83
CA VAL A 82 4.28 -25.83 -16.32
C VAL A 82 3.38 -25.09 -17.32
N ALA A 83 2.71 -25.80 -18.22
CA ALA A 83 1.76 -25.21 -19.15
C ALA A 83 0.51 -24.67 -18.43
N ALA A 84 -0.01 -25.38 -17.43
CA ALA A 84 -1.13 -24.92 -16.60
C ALA A 84 -0.74 -23.71 -15.75
N LEU A 85 0.46 -23.67 -15.18
CA LEU A 85 0.97 -22.50 -14.45
C LEU A 85 1.18 -21.33 -15.40
N ALA A 86 1.76 -21.55 -16.58
CA ALA A 86 1.93 -20.51 -17.59
C ALA A 86 0.59 -19.96 -18.11
N LEU A 87 -0.41 -20.83 -18.31
CA LEU A 87 -1.77 -20.43 -18.69
C LEU A 87 -2.49 -19.70 -17.55
N ALA A 88 -2.32 -20.13 -16.29
CA ALA A 88 -2.85 -19.46 -15.12
C ALA A 88 -2.20 -18.08 -14.91
N CYS A 89 -0.88 -17.97 -15.10
CA CYS A 89 -0.16 -16.70 -15.11
C CYS A 89 -0.61 -15.80 -16.26
N ALA A 90 -0.78 -16.34 -17.48
CA ALA A 90 -1.27 -15.58 -18.62
C ALA A 90 -2.74 -15.13 -18.45
N GLY A 91 -3.58 -15.98 -17.85
CA GLY A 91 -4.96 -15.66 -17.51
C GLY A 91 -5.07 -14.60 -16.41
N GLY A 92 -4.31 -14.73 -15.32
CA GLY A 92 -4.21 -13.73 -14.26
C GLY A 92 -3.65 -12.40 -14.77
N PHE A 93 -2.61 -12.46 -15.61
CA PHE A 93 -2.03 -11.30 -16.28
C PHE A 93 -3.06 -10.55 -17.16
N GLN A 94 -3.79 -11.26 -18.02
CA GLN A 94 -4.84 -10.65 -18.84
C GLN A 94 -6.02 -10.12 -18.00
N TRP A 95 -6.35 -10.80 -16.90
CA TRP A 95 -7.40 -10.37 -15.99
C TRP A 95 -7.04 -9.06 -15.30
N GLU A 96 -5.84 -8.93 -14.74
CA GLU A 96 -5.39 -7.71 -14.04
C GLU A 96 -5.24 -6.52 -14.99
N LEU A 97 -4.71 -6.72 -16.19
CA LEU A 97 -4.62 -5.66 -17.19
C LEU A 97 -6.00 -5.11 -17.59
N ARG A 98 -7.01 -5.97 -17.63
CA ARG A 98 -8.40 -5.57 -17.89
C ARG A 98 -9.10 -4.94 -16.67
N ASN A 99 -8.54 -5.10 -15.47
CA ASN A 99 -9.04 -4.51 -14.21
C ASN A 99 -8.33 -3.20 -13.85
N CYS A 100 -7.68 -2.59 -14.84
CA CYS A 100 -7.01 -1.31 -14.72
C CYS A 100 -7.91 -0.13 -15.17
N GLU A 101 -9.18 -0.38 -15.47
CA GLU A 101 -10.17 0.67 -15.77
C GLU A 101 -10.89 1.08 -14.48
N PRO A 102 -10.95 2.40 -14.15
CA PRO A 102 -11.56 2.89 -12.93
C PRO A 102 -13.08 2.68 -12.91
N ALA A 103 -13.67 2.61 -11.72
CA ALA A 103 -15.13 2.55 -11.56
C ALA A 103 -15.85 3.80 -12.12
N GLU A 104 -15.25 4.99 -11.97
CA GLU A 104 -15.76 6.27 -12.48
C GLU A 104 -14.59 7.18 -12.91
N ASN A 105 -14.62 7.69 -14.14
CA ASN A 105 -13.65 8.69 -14.61
C ASN A 105 -14.06 10.09 -14.11
N GLY A 106 -13.64 10.42 -12.89
CA GLY A 106 -13.71 11.78 -12.34
C GLY A 106 -12.58 12.68 -12.84
N SER A 107 -12.14 13.65 -12.01
CA SER A 107 -11.01 14.58 -12.28
C SER A 107 -9.62 13.93 -12.24
N TYR A 108 -9.54 12.61 -12.22
CA TYR A 108 -8.28 11.85 -12.10
C TYR A 108 -7.61 11.70 -13.46
N VAL A 109 -6.28 11.82 -13.47
CA VAL A 109 -5.45 11.66 -14.67
C VAL A 109 -4.71 10.33 -14.60
N THR A 110 -4.82 9.54 -15.67
CA THR A 110 -3.99 8.34 -15.89
C THR A 110 -2.90 8.65 -16.92
N GLY A 111 -1.82 7.88 -16.93
CA GLY A 111 -0.67 8.17 -17.80
C GLY A 111 -1.04 8.28 -19.29
N LYS A 112 -0.44 9.26 -19.98
CA LYS A 112 -0.72 9.61 -21.40
C LYS A 112 -0.53 8.44 -22.38
N THR A 113 0.27 7.45 -22.01
CA THR A 113 0.63 6.36 -22.93
C THR A 113 -0.50 5.35 -23.13
N GLY A 114 -1.52 5.28 -22.25
CA GLY A 114 -2.70 4.39 -22.39
C GLY A 114 -2.37 2.90 -22.62
N SER A 115 -1.09 2.53 -22.54
CA SER A 115 -0.58 1.24 -22.99
C SER A 115 -0.65 0.28 -21.83
N PRO A 116 -1.33 -0.87 -21.96
CA PRO A 116 -1.36 -1.88 -20.90
C PRO A 116 0.03 -2.30 -20.40
N LEU A 117 1.07 -2.17 -21.23
CA LEU A 117 2.45 -2.48 -20.88
C LEU A 117 3.09 -1.48 -19.90
N SER A 118 2.63 -0.23 -19.81
CA SER A 118 3.17 0.73 -18.82
C SER A 118 2.71 0.44 -17.39
N ARG A 119 1.64 -0.36 -17.26
CA ARG A 119 1.05 -0.80 -15.99
C ARG A 119 1.65 -2.09 -15.46
N LEU A 120 2.48 -2.77 -16.26
CA LEU A 120 3.12 -4.02 -15.87
C LEU A 120 4.05 -3.78 -14.68
N TYR A 121 3.80 -4.55 -13.61
CA TYR A 121 4.62 -4.59 -12.42
C TYR A 121 4.52 -5.97 -11.80
N CYS A 122 5.64 -6.70 -11.78
CA CYS A 122 5.70 -8.00 -11.15
C CYS A 122 6.13 -7.83 -9.69
N LEU A 123 5.28 -8.23 -8.74
CA LEU A 123 5.66 -8.22 -7.34
C LEU A 123 6.78 -9.25 -7.11
N GLY A 124 7.99 -8.76 -6.82
CA GLY A 124 9.18 -9.60 -6.74
C GLY A 124 9.36 -10.33 -5.41
N VAL A 125 9.38 -11.68 -5.47
CA VAL A 125 10.18 -12.71 -4.74
C VAL A 125 10.11 -12.72 -3.18
N PRO A 126 10.01 -13.91 -2.52
CA PRO A 126 9.27 -14.11 -1.27
C PRO A 126 9.71 -13.42 0.04
N PRO A 127 8.84 -13.45 1.09
CA PRO A 127 7.54 -14.13 1.09
C PRO A 127 6.61 -13.47 0.10
N ILE A 128 5.95 -14.30 -0.71
CA ILE A 128 4.84 -13.88 -1.56
C ILE A 128 3.74 -13.54 -0.56
N PHE A 129 3.89 -12.39 0.11
CA PHE A 129 2.81 -11.85 0.87
C PHE A 129 1.72 -11.62 -0.15
N LEU A 130 0.51 -11.99 0.20
CA LEU A 130 -0.60 -12.24 -0.68
C LEU A 130 -1.08 -10.97 -1.41
N ALA A 131 -0.29 -9.91 -1.50
CA ALA A 131 -0.61 -8.67 -2.17
C ALA A 131 -1.02 -8.90 -3.63
N VAL A 132 -2.23 -8.45 -3.97
CA VAL A 132 -2.73 -8.29 -5.34
C VAL A 132 -2.89 -6.80 -5.65
N PRO A 133 -2.86 -6.40 -6.93
CA PRO A 133 -2.54 -7.20 -8.11
C PRO A 133 -1.04 -7.56 -8.17
N PHE A 134 -0.73 -8.70 -8.79
CA PHE A 134 0.60 -9.29 -8.84
C PHE A 134 1.40 -8.89 -10.09
N PHE A 135 0.71 -8.64 -11.21
CA PHE A 135 1.28 -8.42 -12.53
C PHE A 135 1.01 -7.02 -13.10
N ALA A 136 -0.10 -6.36 -12.75
CA ALA A 136 -0.43 -5.06 -13.32
C ALA A 136 -1.09 -4.09 -12.33
N ARG A 137 -0.64 -2.83 -12.34
CA ARG A 137 -1.13 -1.76 -11.47
C ARG A 137 -1.36 -0.49 -12.30
N ALA A 138 -2.62 -0.09 -12.40
CA ALA A 138 -2.99 1.24 -12.88
C ALA A 138 -2.75 2.28 -11.79
N THR A 139 -2.20 3.42 -12.18
CA THR A 139 -1.94 4.56 -11.31
C THR A 139 -2.84 5.72 -11.68
N PHE A 140 -3.55 6.25 -10.68
CA PHE A 140 -4.47 7.37 -10.82
C PHE A 140 -3.89 8.57 -10.08
N ARG A 141 -3.60 9.65 -10.81
CA ARG A 141 -3.11 10.92 -10.22
C ARG A 141 -4.28 11.87 -10.00
N ALA A 142 -4.35 12.51 -8.84
CA ALA A 142 -5.16 13.70 -8.61
C ALA A 142 -4.33 14.82 -7.99
N GLU A 143 -4.72 16.06 -8.25
CA GLU A 143 -4.20 17.23 -7.56
C GLU A 143 -5.18 17.61 -6.45
N VAL A 144 -4.73 17.56 -5.19
CA VAL A 144 -5.57 17.84 -4.01
C VAL A 144 -5.45 19.32 -3.63
N VAL A 145 -4.26 19.90 -3.75
CA VAL A 145 -4.02 21.33 -3.56
C VAL A 145 -3.22 21.82 -4.74
N THR A 146 -3.79 22.76 -5.51
CA THR A 146 -3.22 23.27 -6.76
C THR A 146 -1.78 23.71 -6.60
N GLY A 147 -0.89 23.14 -7.40
CA GLY A 147 0.54 23.45 -7.45
C GLY A 147 1.34 23.04 -6.22
N LYS A 148 0.73 22.27 -5.29
CA LYS A 148 1.36 21.92 -4.00
C LYS A 148 1.26 20.45 -3.62
N VAL A 149 0.13 19.78 -3.87
CA VAL A 149 -0.14 18.44 -3.35
C VAL A 149 -0.82 17.58 -4.40
N TRP A 150 -0.19 16.44 -4.73
CA TRP A 150 -0.71 15.45 -5.67
C TRP A 150 -0.77 14.08 -5.03
N THR A 151 -1.84 13.33 -5.29
CA THR A 151 -2.00 11.95 -4.84
C THR A 151 -1.92 11.01 -6.02
N PHE A 152 -1.37 9.83 -5.78
CA PHE A 152 -1.20 8.75 -6.76
C PHE A 152 -1.75 7.48 -6.14
N GLU A 153 -2.74 6.88 -6.76
CA GLU A 153 -3.46 5.74 -6.20
C GLU A 153 -3.30 4.51 -7.07
N GLN A 154 -3.05 3.38 -6.42
CA GLN A 154 -3.02 2.05 -7.02
C GLN A 154 -3.92 1.11 -6.25
N ARG A 155 -4.45 0.10 -6.93
CA ARG A 155 -5.17 -1.00 -6.28
C ARG A 155 -4.21 -1.79 -5.38
N GLN A 156 -4.64 -2.14 -4.18
CA GLN A 156 -3.94 -2.99 -3.24
C GLN A 156 -4.95 -3.92 -2.54
N GLY A 157 -4.71 -5.22 -2.56
CA GLY A 157 -5.60 -6.20 -1.95
C GLY A 157 -4.87 -7.43 -1.44
N ILE A 158 -5.65 -8.36 -0.88
CA ILE A 158 -5.17 -9.66 -0.40
C ILE A 158 -5.64 -10.76 -1.36
N GLY A 159 -4.70 -11.58 -1.80
CA GLY A 159 -4.81 -12.69 -2.74
C GLY A 159 -5.17 -14.00 -2.05
N LEU A 160 -5.24 -15.09 -2.83
CA LEU A 160 -5.91 -16.38 -2.52
C LEU A 160 -7.42 -16.42 -2.79
N GLY A 161 -7.89 -15.67 -3.79
CA GLY A 161 -9.30 -15.77 -4.22
C GLY A 161 -10.30 -15.07 -3.30
N LEU A 162 -9.84 -14.31 -2.31
CA LEU A 162 -10.69 -13.40 -1.54
C LEU A 162 -11.06 -12.16 -2.37
N ASN A 163 -10.15 -11.69 -3.24
CA ASN A 163 -10.32 -10.53 -4.11
C ASN A 163 -10.76 -9.23 -3.40
N THR A 164 -10.60 -9.13 -2.08
CA THR A 164 -10.82 -7.89 -1.32
C THR A 164 -9.70 -6.91 -1.64
N SER A 165 -10.04 -5.71 -2.12
CA SER A 165 -9.07 -4.69 -2.48
C SER A 165 -9.52 -3.31 -2.00
N VAL A 166 -8.56 -2.46 -1.67
CA VAL A 166 -8.72 -1.02 -1.45
C VAL A 166 -7.67 -0.27 -2.29
N ASN A 167 -7.69 1.05 -2.30
CA ASN A 167 -6.61 1.83 -2.87
C ASN A 167 -5.44 1.90 -1.88
N VAL A 168 -4.20 1.96 -2.36
CA VAL A 168 -3.04 2.47 -1.62
C VAL A 168 -2.57 3.75 -2.29
N ARG A 169 -2.16 4.74 -1.49
CA ARG A 169 -1.86 6.09 -1.95
C ARG A 169 -0.44 6.52 -1.61
N MET A 170 0.25 7.05 -2.62
CA MET A 170 1.44 7.88 -2.51
C MET A 170 1.04 9.35 -2.66
N THR A 171 1.70 10.25 -1.92
CA THR A 171 1.48 11.70 -2.04
C THR A 171 2.78 12.40 -2.38
N LEU A 172 2.73 13.31 -3.37
CA LEU A 172 3.80 14.25 -3.68
C LEU A 172 3.46 15.61 -3.09
N LEU A 173 4.41 16.21 -2.38
CA LEU A 173 4.34 17.58 -1.87
C LEU A 173 5.40 18.43 -2.55
N ARG A 174 5.06 19.67 -2.87
CA ARG A 174 6.04 20.70 -3.23
C ARG A 174 6.63 21.31 -1.97
N LEU A 175 7.95 21.34 -1.89
CA LEU A 175 8.68 21.91 -0.75
C LEU A 175 8.83 23.43 -0.87
N GLU A 176 8.87 24.13 0.26
CA GLU A 176 9.06 25.59 0.28
C GLU A 176 10.44 26.03 -0.24
N GLY A 177 11.48 25.20 0.00
CA GLY A 177 12.84 25.41 -0.49
C GLY A 177 13.08 24.99 -1.95
N GLY A 178 12.02 24.55 -2.64
CA GLY A 178 12.11 23.86 -3.92
C GLY A 178 12.36 22.37 -3.75
N GLY A 179 11.94 21.60 -4.76
CA GLY A 179 12.00 20.15 -4.73
C GLY A 179 10.66 19.51 -4.38
N LEU A 180 10.55 18.22 -4.69
CA LEU A 180 9.37 17.42 -4.39
C LEU A 180 9.68 16.41 -3.28
N PHE A 181 8.73 16.24 -2.38
CA PHE A 181 8.75 15.25 -1.32
C PHE A 181 7.73 14.16 -1.61
N VAL A 182 8.14 12.89 -1.53
CA VAL A 182 7.27 11.73 -1.72
C VAL A 182 6.95 11.12 -0.36
N TYR A 183 5.68 11.00 -0.04
CA TYR A 183 5.16 10.30 1.13
C TYR A 183 4.50 8.99 0.71
N ASN A 184 4.86 7.89 1.37
CA ASN A 184 4.30 6.54 1.16
C ASN A 184 4.42 6.01 -0.28
N PRO A 185 5.64 5.67 -0.75
CA PRO A 185 5.84 5.26 -2.14
C PRO A 185 5.04 4.01 -2.52
N ILE A 186 4.39 4.04 -3.67
CA ILE A 186 3.65 2.91 -4.26
C ILE A 186 4.49 2.20 -5.34
N ALA A 187 3.94 1.18 -6.01
CA ALA A 187 4.69 0.44 -7.03
C ALA A 187 5.16 1.40 -8.15
N PRO A 188 6.48 1.47 -8.44
CA PRO A 188 7.03 2.34 -9.49
C PRO A 188 6.81 1.73 -10.87
N THR A 189 5.55 1.53 -11.26
CA THR A 189 5.22 1.17 -12.63
C THR A 189 5.69 2.27 -13.58
N ARG A 190 5.88 1.93 -14.86
CA ARG A 190 6.25 2.95 -15.84
C ARG A 190 5.21 4.08 -15.90
N GLU A 191 3.93 3.75 -15.79
CA GLU A 191 2.84 4.72 -15.71
C GLU A 191 2.98 5.64 -14.48
N CYS A 192 3.26 5.09 -13.30
CA CYS A 192 3.49 5.87 -12.09
C CYS A 192 4.66 6.84 -12.24
N LEU A 193 5.80 6.36 -12.76
CA LEU A 193 6.99 7.17 -12.96
C LEU A 193 6.79 8.24 -14.05
N GLU A 194 6.04 7.95 -15.10
CA GLU A 194 5.66 8.95 -16.12
C GLU A 194 4.80 10.06 -15.51
N LEU A 195 3.79 9.72 -14.69
CA LEU A 195 2.95 10.72 -14.01
C LEU A 195 3.73 11.56 -12.99
N VAL A 196 4.71 10.98 -12.28
CA VAL A 196 5.61 11.75 -11.40
C VAL A 196 6.45 12.74 -12.20
N ARG A 197 7.02 12.29 -13.33
CA ARG A 197 7.82 13.16 -14.22
C ARG A 197 7.00 14.30 -14.82
N GLU A 198 5.72 14.07 -15.12
CA GLU A 198 4.82 15.14 -15.55
C GLU A 198 4.72 16.25 -14.48
N VAL A 199 4.59 15.89 -13.19
CA VAL A 199 4.62 16.88 -12.09
C VAL A 199 5.98 17.57 -12.01
N GLU A 200 7.10 16.83 -12.11
CA GLU A 200 8.45 17.39 -12.10
C GLU A 200 8.68 18.41 -13.24
N ASP A 201 8.14 18.13 -14.43
CA ASP A 201 8.27 19.02 -15.60
C ASP A 201 7.29 20.20 -15.53
N GLU A 202 6.08 20.01 -15.00
CA GLU A 202 5.08 21.07 -14.77
C GLU A 202 5.57 22.09 -13.73
N ILE A 203 6.18 21.63 -12.64
CA ILE A 203 6.65 22.49 -11.54
C ILE A 203 8.09 23.00 -11.78
N GLY A 204 8.90 22.27 -12.55
CA GLY A 204 10.32 22.57 -12.75
C GLY A 204 11.22 22.14 -11.59
N GLU A 205 10.71 21.29 -10.70
CA GLU A 205 11.41 20.78 -9.52
C GLU A 205 11.59 19.26 -9.64
N ARG A 206 12.43 18.66 -8.80
CA ARG A 206 12.73 17.21 -8.84
C ARG A 206 12.44 16.57 -7.50
N VAL A 207 12.20 15.26 -7.49
CA VAL A 207 12.08 14.51 -6.23
C VAL A 207 13.39 14.55 -5.45
N GLU A 208 13.36 15.16 -4.28
CA GLU A 208 14.52 15.34 -3.39
C GLU A 208 14.46 14.45 -2.16
N CYS A 209 13.26 14.07 -1.71
CA CYS A 209 13.10 13.27 -0.51
C CYS A 209 11.95 12.27 -0.65
N ILE A 210 12.11 11.08 -0.09
CA ILE A 210 11.12 10.01 -0.03
C ILE A 210 10.98 9.57 1.42
N LEU A 211 9.76 9.48 1.94
CA LEU A 211 9.44 8.94 3.26
C LEU A 211 8.57 7.69 3.14
N LEU A 212 9.03 6.57 3.72
CA LEU A 212 8.18 5.45 4.08
C LEU A 212 7.71 5.62 5.53
N PRO A 213 6.43 5.95 5.75
CA PRO A 213 5.95 6.37 7.07
C PRO A 213 5.51 5.22 7.98
N THR A 214 5.44 3.97 7.50
CA THR A 214 4.88 2.86 8.29
C THR A 214 5.65 1.54 8.12
N THR A 215 5.62 0.70 9.15
CA THR A 215 6.22 -0.65 9.15
C THR A 215 5.34 -1.71 8.49
N THR A 216 4.09 -1.37 8.17
CA THR A 216 3.12 -2.29 7.55
C THR A 216 3.57 -2.71 6.15
N PHE A 217 3.42 -4.01 5.85
CA PHE A 217 4.14 -4.65 4.75
C PHE A 217 3.67 -4.16 3.37
N GLU A 218 2.37 -3.96 3.24
CA GLU A 218 1.67 -3.53 2.05
C GLU A 218 2.16 -2.17 1.52
N HIS A 219 2.69 -1.32 2.41
CA HIS A 219 3.28 -0.03 2.08
C HIS A 219 4.79 -0.12 1.85
N LYS A 220 5.53 -0.90 2.66
CA LYS A 220 7.00 -0.95 2.58
C LYS A 220 7.59 -1.74 1.42
N GLN A 221 6.83 -2.66 0.84
CA GLN A 221 7.29 -3.55 -0.23
C GLN A 221 7.78 -2.79 -1.48
N PHE A 222 7.29 -1.57 -1.70
CA PHE A 222 7.65 -0.75 -2.87
C PHE A 222 8.79 0.23 -2.62
N LEU A 223 9.24 0.40 -1.37
CA LEU A 223 10.27 1.39 -1.06
C LEU A 223 11.56 1.14 -1.86
N ARG A 224 12.06 -0.09 -1.88
CA ARG A 224 13.29 -0.43 -2.60
C ARG A 224 13.24 -0.06 -4.07
N PRO A 225 12.32 -0.63 -4.89
CA PRO A 225 12.28 -0.35 -6.32
C PRO A 225 11.97 1.14 -6.59
N PHE A 226 11.21 1.81 -5.74
CA PHE A 226 10.93 3.23 -5.91
C PHE A 226 12.19 4.08 -5.69
N CYS A 227 12.99 3.78 -4.66
CA CYS A 227 14.27 4.47 -4.41
C CYS A 227 15.29 4.25 -5.52
N GLU A 228 15.26 3.10 -6.20
CA GLU A 228 16.11 2.81 -7.36
C GLU A 228 15.72 3.68 -8.58
N ALA A 229 14.44 4.06 -8.71
CA ALA A 229 13.97 4.99 -9.75
C ALA A 229 14.38 6.46 -9.48
N PHE A 230 14.60 6.82 -8.21
CA PHE A 230 15.01 8.17 -7.77
C PHE A 230 16.33 8.12 -6.97
N PRO A 231 17.47 7.81 -7.62
CA PRO A 231 18.73 7.52 -6.93
C PRO A 231 19.35 8.72 -6.20
N ARG A 232 18.91 9.94 -6.50
CA ARG A 232 19.40 11.18 -5.86
C ARG A 232 18.58 11.63 -4.65
N ALA A 233 17.36 11.14 -4.50
CA ALA A 233 16.49 11.56 -3.42
C ALA A 233 17.00 11.03 -2.07
N ARG A 234 16.99 11.82 -1.00
CA ARG A 234 17.16 11.31 0.36
C ARG A 234 16.01 10.37 0.71
N VAL A 235 16.26 9.35 1.51
CA VAL A 235 15.25 8.35 1.87
C VAL A 235 15.12 8.31 3.38
N LEU A 236 13.94 8.62 3.88
CA LEU A 236 13.56 8.60 5.27
C LEU A 236 12.60 7.44 5.50
N VAL A 237 12.66 6.81 6.67
CA VAL A 237 11.76 5.72 7.03
C VAL A 237 11.34 5.83 8.48
N SER A 238 10.15 5.35 8.81
CA SER A 238 9.72 5.24 10.21
C SER A 238 10.69 4.38 11.05
N PRO A 239 10.68 4.49 12.38
CA PRO A 239 11.28 3.49 13.24
C PRO A 239 10.76 2.06 12.97
N GLY A 240 11.50 1.07 13.44
CA GLY A 240 11.02 -0.32 13.45
C GLY A 240 11.05 -1.08 12.11
N GLN A 241 11.62 -0.47 11.07
CA GLN A 241 11.63 -1.02 9.71
C GLN A 241 12.41 -2.32 9.57
N TYR A 242 11.91 -3.19 8.67
CA TYR A 242 12.49 -4.50 8.34
C TYR A 242 12.74 -5.39 9.58
N SER A 243 11.85 -5.29 10.57
CA SER A 243 11.69 -6.25 11.68
C SER A 243 10.82 -7.47 11.29
N TRP A 244 10.18 -7.42 10.12
CA TRP A 244 9.32 -8.47 9.56
C TRP A 244 9.12 -8.24 8.05
N PRO A 245 9.04 -9.26 7.18
CA PRO A 245 9.19 -10.69 7.46
C PRO A 245 10.66 -11.17 7.48
N VAL A 246 11.61 -10.28 7.16
CA VAL A 246 13.05 -10.59 7.20
C VAL A 246 13.61 -10.04 8.50
N ASN A 247 14.08 -10.91 9.39
CA ASN A 247 14.61 -10.52 10.69
C ASN A 247 16.14 -10.75 10.72
N GLY A 248 16.90 -9.79 11.23
CA GLY A 248 18.34 -9.96 11.52
C GLY A 248 19.31 -9.09 10.71
N LEU A 249 20.61 -9.42 10.78
CA LEU A 249 21.68 -8.71 10.07
C LEU A 249 21.39 -8.74 8.55
N ASN A 250 21.32 -7.57 7.92
CA ASN A 250 20.99 -7.31 6.49
C ASN A 250 19.53 -7.04 6.15
N ALA A 251 18.57 -7.07 7.09
CA ALA A 251 17.19 -6.68 6.81
C ALA A 251 17.09 -5.24 6.22
N TRP A 252 17.96 -4.35 6.68
CA TRP A 252 18.17 -3.01 6.14
C TRP A 252 18.51 -2.95 4.64
N LYS A 253 19.29 -3.92 4.13
CA LYS A 253 19.64 -4.01 2.70
C LYS A 253 18.49 -4.53 1.85
N ALA A 254 17.55 -5.28 2.43
CA ALA A 254 16.36 -5.75 1.72
C ALA A 254 15.39 -4.59 1.41
N GLY A 255 15.43 -3.53 2.23
CA GLY A 255 14.57 -2.38 2.14
C GLY A 255 15.05 -1.21 1.30
N CYS A 256 16.13 -0.58 1.74
CA CYS A 256 16.84 0.47 1.01
C CYS A 256 18.09 0.78 1.84
N ALA A 257 19.27 0.37 1.39
CA ALA A 257 20.50 0.48 2.21
C ALA A 257 20.88 1.92 2.61
N ARG A 258 20.31 2.90 1.90
CA ARG A 258 20.53 4.34 2.04
C ARG A 258 19.34 5.07 2.69
N ALA A 259 18.37 4.33 3.22
CA ALA A 259 17.34 4.89 4.08
C ALA A 259 17.98 5.53 5.33
N GLU A 260 17.28 6.42 5.98
CA GLU A 260 17.64 7.01 7.26
C GLU A 260 16.41 6.87 8.16
N VAL A 261 16.60 6.28 9.35
CA VAL A 261 15.50 6.08 10.29
C VAL A 261 15.18 7.42 10.94
N LEU A 262 13.92 7.82 10.88
CA LEU A 262 13.43 8.95 11.64
C LEU A 262 13.50 8.63 13.13
N SER A 263 14.05 9.55 13.91
CA SER A 263 13.96 9.54 15.36
C SER A 263 13.26 10.81 15.80
N ASP A 264 12.37 10.73 16.78
CA ASP A 264 11.92 11.92 17.48
C ASP A 264 13.17 12.58 18.08
N GLY A 265 13.56 13.74 17.55
CA GLY A 265 14.59 14.56 18.19
C GLY A 265 14.02 15.14 19.48
N ASP A 266 14.86 15.29 20.51
CA ASP A 266 14.51 16.09 21.69
C ASP A 266 14.12 17.51 21.24
N ASP A 267 12.91 17.99 21.56
CA ASP A 267 12.33 19.36 21.41
C ASP A 267 12.57 20.19 20.11
N GLU A 268 13.45 19.77 19.20
CA GLU A 268 13.96 20.48 18.02
C GLU A 268 13.50 19.82 16.70
N GLY A 269 12.65 18.80 16.77
CA GLY A 269 12.12 18.08 15.61
C GLY A 269 13.09 17.05 15.02
N VAL A 270 12.72 16.44 13.89
CA VAL A 270 13.56 15.46 13.20
C VAL A 270 14.67 16.17 12.43
N GLU A 271 15.93 15.84 12.76
CA GLU A 271 17.09 16.42 12.11
C GLU A 271 17.06 16.23 10.58
N GLY A 272 17.13 17.37 9.87
CA GLY A 272 17.21 17.42 8.41
C GLY A 272 15.88 17.23 7.68
N LEU A 273 14.73 17.24 8.35
CA LEU A 273 13.46 17.31 7.63
C LEU A 273 13.40 18.61 6.79
N PRO A 274 12.91 18.58 5.54
CA PRO A 274 12.77 19.79 4.74
C PRO A 274 11.94 20.88 5.44
N PRO A 275 12.28 22.18 5.27
CA PRO A 275 11.51 23.29 5.85
C PRO A 275 10.02 23.24 5.49
N GLY A 276 9.15 23.63 6.43
CA GLY A 276 7.70 23.63 6.26
C GLY A 276 7.04 22.26 6.44
N LEU A 277 7.82 21.23 6.80
CA LEU A 277 7.31 19.91 7.20
C LEU A 277 7.53 19.71 8.70
N GLU A 278 6.54 19.12 9.35
CA GLU A 278 6.64 18.58 10.71
C GLU A 278 6.21 17.12 10.73
N VAL A 279 6.74 16.33 11.66
CA VAL A 279 6.31 14.94 11.86
C VAL A 279 6.05 14.63 13.33
N ARG A 280 5.18 13.64 13.57
CA ARG A 280 4.96 13.01 14.87
C ARG A 280 4.96 11.50 14.67
N ILE A 281 5.76 10.79 15.44
CA ILE A 281 5.95 9.36 15.28
C ILE A 281 5.16 8.62 16.36
N LEU A 282 4.30 7.71 15.93
CA LEU A 282 3.73 6.68 16.80
C LEU A 282 4.61 5.45 16.66
N ASP A 283 5.31 5.09 17.72
CA ASP A 283 6.26 3.97 17.69
C ASP A 283 5.94 2.96 18.79
N LEU A 284 5.07 2.01 18.48
CA LEU A 284 4.57 1.06 19.47
C LEU A 284 5.56 -0.11 19.64
N PRO A 285 5.69 -0.70 20.84
CA PRO A 285 6.35 -1.99 20.99
C PRO A 285 5.74 -3.06 20.08
N PRO A 286 6.40 -4.21 19.82
CA PRO A 286 5.71 -5.35 19.23
C PRO A 286 4.50 -5.72 20.10
N VAL A 287 3.30 -5.43 19.61
CA VAL A 287 2.02 -5.56 20.34
C VAL A 287 0.99 -6.26 19.47
N GLY A 288 0.09 -7.01 20.11
CA GLY A 288 -0.99 -7.73 19.43
C GLY A 288 -0.54 -9.03 18.73
N LEU A 289 -0.86 -9.16 17.43
CA LEU A 289 -0.71 -10.36 16.57
C LEU A 289 0.66 -11.06 16.59
N SER A 290 1.71 -10.42 17.11
CA SER A 290 3.03 -11.01 17.20
C SER A 290 3.91 -10.27 18.19
N THR A 291 4.66 -11.03 19.00
CA THR A 291 5.80 -10.53 19.80
C THR A 291 6.97 -10.02 18.93
N THR A 292 6.85 -10.16 17.61
CA THR A 292 7.89 -9.86 16.63
C THR A 292 7.54 -8.68 15.73
N VAL A 293 6.26 -8.38 15.52
CA VAL A 293 5.82 -7.35 14.56
C VAL A 293 5.59 -6.04 15.30
N ARG A 294 6.45 -5.06 15.02
CA ARG A 294 6.34 -3.69 15.54
C ARG A 294 5.43 -2.86 14.64
N PHE A 295 4.50 -2.10 15.22
CA PHE A 295 3.74 -1.07 14.50
C PHE A 295 4.37 0.30 14.75
N SER A 296 4.76 0.97 13.69
CA SER A 296 5.17 2.37 13.76
C SER A 296 4.51 3.12 12.60
N GLU A 297 4.04 4.34 12.86
CA GLU A 297 3.47 5.24 11.85
C GLU A 297 3.94 6.67 12.06
N VAL A 298 4.24 7.38 10.98
CA VAL A 298 4.66 8.78 10.98
C VAL A 298 3.56 9.64 10.40
N ALA A 299 2.90 10.45 11.25
CA ALA A 299 2.05 11.53 10.76
C ALA A 299 2.94 12.68 10.28
N LEU A 300 2.63 13.25 9.12
CA LEU A 300 3.37 14.37 8.54
C LEU A 300 2.43 15.55 8.26
N TYR A 301 2.79 16.72 8.77
CA TYR A 301 2.09 17.97 8.51
C TYR A 301 2.87 18.83 7.53
N HIS A 302 2.20 19.27 6.47
CA HIS A 302 2.73 20.23 5.51
C HIS A 302 2.06 21.59 5.75
N GLU A 303 2.79 22.51 6.37
CA GLU A 303 2.28 23.79 6.88
C GLU A 303 1.66 24.64 5.77
N SER A 304 2.39 24.79 4.66
CA SER A 304 2.02 25.68 3.55
C SER A 304 0.71 25.29 2.86
N SER A 305 0.30 24.02 2.92
CA SER A 305 -0.97 23.52 2.37
C SER A 305 -1.98 23.12 3.44
N ARG A 306 -1.61 23.16 4.73
CA ARG A 306 -2.41 22.68 5.86
C ARG A 306 -2.92 21.25 5.67
N VAL A 307 -2.07 20.39 5.13
CA VAL A 307 -2.38 18.98 4.84
C VAL A 307 -1.71 18.10 5.89
N LEU A 308 -2.49 17.18 6.46
CA LEU A 308 -2.01 16.08 7.29
C LEU A 308 -1.94 14.80 6.43
N LEU A 309 -0.77 14.18 6.36
CA LEU A 309 -0.57 12.87 5.75
C LEU A 309 -0.42 11.82 6.84
N VAL A 310 -1.15 10.71 6.68
CA VAL A 310 -1.14 9.55 7.56
C VAL A 310 -1.26 8.30 6.72
N CYS A 311 -0.86 7.14 7.25
CA CYS A 311 -1.02 5.87 6.56
C CYS A 311 -2.33 5.21 6.96
N ASP A 312 -2.30 4.41 8.01
CA ASP A 312 -3.39 3.52 8.39
C ASP A 312 -4.14 4.07 9.62
N ALA A 313 -3.58 5.06 10.33
CA ALA A 313 -4.12 5.60 11.57
C ALA A 313 -5.59 6.04 11.49
N VAL A 314 -6.01 6.63 10.37
CA VAL A 314 -7.41 6.99 10.11
C VAL A 314 -7.78 6.72 8.66
N MET A 315 -9.08 6.63 8.41
CA MET A 315 -9.68 6.55 7.09
C MET A 315 -10.93 7.43 6.99
N ARG A 316 -11.34 7.74 5.76
CA ARG A 316 -12.67 8.28 5.44
C ARG A 316 -13.35 7.36 4.45
N LEU A 317 -14.45 6.73 4.88
CA LEU A 317 -15.33 6.01 3.98
C LEU A 317 -16.16 6.98 3.14
N GLY A 318 -16.39 6.61 1.89
CA GLY A 318 -17.07 7.41 0.90
C GLY A 318 -17.32 6.62 -0.37
N PRO A 319 -17.43 7.28 -1.53
CA PRO A 319 -17.56 6.57 -2.81
C PRO A 319 -16.31 5.71 -3.09
N PRO A 320 -16.44 4.64 -3.90
CA PRO A 320 -15.32 3.78 -4.24
C PRO A 320 -14.16 4.60 -4.82
N PRO A 321 -12.91 4.42 -4.33
CA PRO A 321 -11.74 5.06 -4.90
C PRO A 321 -11.58 4.73 -6.39
N PRO A 322 -11.00 5.64 -7.20
CA PRO A 322 -10.86 5.44 -8.64
C PRO A 322 -10.00 4.21 -8.99
N SER A 323 -9.07 3.82 -8.13
CA SER A 323 -8.25 2.64 -8.36
C SER A 323 -8.99 1.31 -8.20
N ILE A 324 -10.22 1.33 -7.67
CA ILE A 324 -11.09 0.16 -7.63
C ILE A 324 -11.86 0.08 -8.94
N SER A 325 -11.70 -1.02 -9.66
CA SER A 325 -12.32 -1.18 -10.96
C SER A 325 -13.81 -1.48 -10.86
N ARG A 326 -14.58 -1.09 -11.88
CA ARG A 326 -15.99 -1.49 -12.00
C ARG A 326 -16.15 -3.01 -11.89
N ARG A 327 -15.23 -3.80 -12.48
CA ARG A 327 -15.29 -5.26 -12.41
C ARG A 327 -15.17 -5.76 -10.98
N ASP A 328 -14.25 -5.20 -10.19
CA ASP A 328 -14.09 -5.62 -8.79
C ASP A 328 -15.36 -5.34 -7.98
N LEU A 329 -16.02 -4.20 -8.24
CA LEU A 329 -17.31 -3.88 -7.62
C LEU A 329 -18.42 -4.85 -8.05
N GLU A 330 -18.53 -5.14 -9.34
CA GLU A 330 -19.51 -6.09 -9.88
C GLU A 330 -19.29 -7.51 -9.32
N GLU A 331 -18.03 -7.95 -9.18
CA GLU A 331 -17.69 -9.24 -8.58
C GLU A 331 -18.08 -9.30 -7.10
N TRP A 332 -17.78 -8.27 -6.32
CA TRP A 332 -18.17 -8.22 -4.91
C TRP A 332 -19.68 -8.13 -4.69
N ALA A 333 -20.39 -7.52 -5.63
CA ALA A 333 -21.85 -7.45 -5.60
C ALA A 333 -22.52 -8.81 -5.88
N ASP A 334 -21.83 -9.75 -6.53
CA ASP A 334 -22.35 -11.11 -6.76
C ASP A 334 -22.27 -11.97 -5.49
N ASP A 335 -23.42 -12.41 -4.98
CA ASP A 335 -23.56 -13.35 -3.85
C ASP A 335 -22.90 -14.73 -4.10
N ARG A 336 -22.43 -14.98 -5.34
CA ARG A 336 -21.74 -16.20 -5.76
C ARG A 336 -20.24 -16.01 -5.97
N ASN A 337 -19.68 -14.85 -5.65
CA ASN A 337 -18.24 -14.65 -5.75
C ASN A 337 -17.45 -15.65 -4.89
N THR A 338 -16.15 -15.76 -5.17
CA THR A 338 -15.29 -16.77 -4.54
C THR A 338 -15.22 -16.60 -3.02
N ALA A 339 -15.13 -15.36 -2.53
CA ALA A 339 -15.07 -15.06 -1.11
C ALA A 339 -16.34 -15.50 -0.38
N ILE A 340 -17.51 -15.00 -0.80
CA ILE A 340 -18.81 -15.32 -0.20
C ILE A 340 -19.11 -16.81 -0.32
N THR A 341 -18.79 -17.43 -1.46
CA THR A 341 -18.95 -18.88 -1.64
C THR A 341 -18.07 -19.67 -0.68
N GLY A 342 -16.81 -19.24 -0.48
CA GLY A 342 -15.90 -19.83 0.49
C GLY A 342 -16.45 -19.75 1.91
N LEU A 343 -16.85 -18.55 2.35
CA LEU A 343 -17.46 -18.33 3.67
C LEU A 343 -18.71 -19.21 3.87
N ARG A 344 -19.56 -19.33 2.84
CA ARG A 344 -20.76 -20.18 2.87
C ARG A 344 -20.43 -21.68 3.02
N LEU A 345 -19.46 -22.17 2.26
CA LEU A 345 -19.08 -23.59 2.28
C LEU A 345 -18.40 -23.99 3.59
N LEU A 346 -17.61 -23.07 4.17
CA LEU A 346 -16.96 -23.26 5.47
C LEU A 346 -17.90 -23.00 6.66
N GLY A 347 -19.10 -22.45 6.43
CA GLY A 347 -20.05 -22.14 7.50
C GLY A 347 -19.59 -21.00 8.42
N LEU A 348 -18.79 -20.06 7.89
CA LEU A 348 -18.24 -18.94 8.65
C LEU A 348 -19.21 -17.76 8.66
N PHE A 349 -19.21 -17.01 9.78
CA PHE A 349 -19.95 -15.75 9.97
C PHE A 349 -21.45 -15.80 9.64
N GLY A 350 -22.10 -16.96 9.81
CA GLY A 350 -23.53 -17.12 9.55
C GLY A 350 -23.95 -16.90 8.09
N VAL A 351 -23.00 -16.85 7.15
CA VAL A 351 -23.25 -16.53 5.74
C VAL A 351 -24.22 -17.52 5.10
N ARG A 352 -24.18 -18.79 5.52
CA ARG A 352 -25.03 -19.85 4.94
C ARG A 352 -26.50 -19.65 5.26
N GLU A 353 -26.82 -19.24 6.48
CA GLU A 353 -28.18 -19.01 6.97
C GLU A 353 -28.75 -17.73 6.34
N LYS A 354 -28.01 -16.62 6.41
CA LYS A 354 -28.39 -15.32 5.80
C LYS A 354 -28.62 -15.42 4.29
N TRP A 355 -27.82 -16.23 3.60
CA TRP A 355 -27.98 -16.46 2.17
C TRP A 355 -29.28 -17.23 1.83
N LYS A 356 -29.70 -18.18 2.68
CA LYS A 356 -30.97 -18.90 2.50
C LYS A 356 -32.16 -17.96 2.69
N GLU A 357 -32.11 -17.10 3.70
CA GLU A 357 -33.13 -16.08 3.98
C GLU A 357 -33.29 -15.12 2.78
N ARG A 358 -32.18 -14.59 2.28
CA ARG A 358 -32.14 -13.69 1.11
C ARG A 358 -32.70 -14.35 -0.15
N ARG A 359 -32.38 -15.63 -0.40
CA ARG A 359 -32.94 -16.38 -1.54
C ARG A 359 -34.41 -16.75 -1.37
N GLY A 360 -34.87 -16.96 -0.15
CA GLY A 360 -36.30 -17.15 0.15
C GLY A 360 -37.15 -15.96 -0.29
N TYR A 361 -36.57 -14.75 -0.29
CA TYR A 361 -37.22 -13.51 -0.72
C TYR A 361 -37.08 -13.22 -2.23
N SER A 362 -36.03 -13.75 -2.89
CA SER A 362 -35.63 -13.38 -4.26
C SER A 362 -36.18 -14.33 -5.35
N SER A 363 -37.40 -14.85 -5.19
CA SER A 363 -38.06 -15.70 -6.19
C SER A 363 -38.71 -14.93 -7.36
N ASN A 364 -38.63 -13.60 -7.39
CA ASN A 364 -39.06 -12.79 -8.54
C ASN A 364 -37.90 -11.91 -9.02
N GLY A 365 -37.31 -12.29 -10.14
CA GLY A 365 -36.00 -11.80 -10.60
C GLY A 365 -35.96 -10.39 -11.18
N ALA A 366 -34.74 -9.87 -11.28
CA ALA A 366 -34.21 -9.10 -12.41
C ALA A 366 -32.71 -8.85 -12.19
N SER A 367 -31.86 -9.33 -13.09
CA SER A 367 -30.45 -8.93 -13.16
C SER A 367 -30.31 -7.74 -14.12
N THR A 368 -30.22 -6.54 -13.56
CA THR A 368 -29.72 -5.35 -14.26
C THR A 368 -28.70 -4.69 -13.35
N SER A 369 -27.55 -4.28 -13.88
CA SER A 369 -26.52 -3.55 -13.13
C SER A 369 -27.00 -2.12 -12.87
N SER A 370 -27.75 -1.93 -11.79
CA SER A 370 -28.15 -0.62 -11.28
C SER A 370 -27.04 -0.01 -10.41
N PRO A 371 -27.03 1.33 -10.19
CA PRO A 371 -26.12 2.00 -9.25
C PRO A 371 -26.07 1.34 -7.87
N SER A 372 -27.19 0.76 -7.41
CA SER A 372 -27.26 0.00 -6.15
C SER A 372 -26.34 -1.22 -6.11
N THR A 373 -26.03 -1.83 -7.25
CA THR A 373 -25.15 -3.01 -7.35
C THR A 373 -23.69 -2.63 -7.12
N LEU A 374 -23.21 -1.55 -7.75
CA LEU A 374 -21.82 -1.09 -7.56
C LEU A 374 -21.60 -0.57 -6.13
N THR A 375 -22.58 0.15 -5.58
CA THR A 375 -22.58 0.56 -4.18
C THR A 375 -22.50 -0.66 -3.26
N LEU A 376 -23.34 -1.68 -3.48
CA LEU A 376 -23.30 -2.90 -2.67
C LEU A 376 -21.93 -3.59 -2.75
N GLY A 377 -21.37 -3.73 -3.97
CA GLY A 377 -20.04 -4.30 -4.16
C GLY A 377 -18.96 -3.54 -3.38
N TRP A 378 -19.01 -2.21 -3.41
CA TRP A 378 -18.09 -1.37 -2.63
C TRP A 378 -18.28 -1.55 -1.13
N GLN A 379 -19.52 -1.48 -0.63
CA GLN A 379 -19.81 -1.65 0.80
C GLN A 379 -19.28 -3.00 1.30
N ARG A 380 -19.50 -4.09 0.55
CA ARG A 380 -18.98 -5.42 0.92
C ARG A 380 -17.46 -5.46 0.93
N MET A 381 -16.82 -4.93 -0.10
CA MET A 381 -15.37 -4.93 -0.23
C MET A 381 -14.70 -4.11 0.89
N ALA A 382 -15.19 -2.89 1.14
CA ALA A 382 -14.71 -2.01 2.18
C ALA A 382 -14.93 -2.60 3.59
N MET A 383 -16.12 -3.13 3.88
CA MET A 383 -16.36 -3.70 5.21
C MET A 383 -15.55 -5.00 5.43
N THR A 384 -15.37 -5.81 4.39
CA THR A 384 -14.52 -6.99 4.49
C THR A 384 -13.05 -6.62 4.74
N SER A 385 -12.53 -5.54 4.14
CA SER A 385 -11.14 -5.12 4.41
C SER A 385 -10.96 -4.56 5.82
N LEU A 386 -12.02 -4.02 6.44
CA LEU A 386 -11.97 -3.41 7.76
C LEU A 386 -12.18 -4.39 8.92
N TYR A 387 -12.93 -5.46 8.70
CA TYR A 387 -13.32 -6.40 9.75
C TYR A 387 -12.82 -7.84 9.55
N PHE A 388 -12.45 -8.22 8.31
CA PHE A 388 -12.16 -9.60 7.86
C PHE A 388 -13.30 -10.62 8.01
N GLY A 389 -14.20 -10.42 8.97
CA GLY A 389 -15.35 -11.27 9.28
C GLY A 389 -16.49 -10.47 9.92
N GLN A 390 -16.98 -9.46 9.19
CA GLN A 390 -18.15 -8.67 9.59
C GLN A 390 -19.39 -9.55 9.76
N ALA A 391 -20.35 -9.09 10.57
CA ALA A 391 -21.56 -9.83 10.93
C ALA A 391 -22.43 -10.11 9.70
N ASP A 392 -22.53 -9.17 8.76
CA ASP A 392 -23.29 -9.34 7.52
C ASP A 392 -22.53 -8.93 6.25
N VAL A 393 -21.82 -9.90 5.65
CA VAL A 393 -21.18 -9.68 4.34
C VAL A 393 -22.17 -9.52 3.19
N LEU A 394 -23.43 -9.97 3.33
CA LEU A 394 -24.41 -9.87 2.25
C LEU A 394 -25.11 -8.50 2.25
N SER A 395 -25.35 -7.92 3.42
CA SER A 395 -26.09 -6.68 3.60
C SER A 395 -25.38 -5.72 4.57
N PRO A 396 -24.16 -5.25 4.25
CA PRO A 396 -23.33 -4.47 5.17
C PRO A 396 -23.72 -2.98 5.29
N SER A 397 -24.85 -2.56 4.70
CA SER A 397 -25.15 -1.14 4.48
C SER A 397 -25.31 -0.33 5.77
N ALA A 398 -25.93 -0.88 6.81
CA ALA A 398 -26.10 -0.18 8.08
C ALA A 398 -24.74 0.15 8.74
N SER A 399 -23.88 -0.85 8.88
CA SER A 399 -22.53 -0.69 9.42
C SER A 399 -21.65 0.20 8.55
N PHE A 400 -21.79 0.11 7.23
CA PHE A 400 -21.10 1.01 6.30
C PHE A 400 -21.54 2.47 6.48
N GLU A 401 -22.85 2.72 6.57
CA GLU A 401 -23.42 4.06 6.77
C GLU A 401 -23.04 4.65 8.12
N GLU A 402 -23.01 3.83 9.18
CA GLU A 402 -22.53 4.25 10.50
C GLU A 402 -21.09 4.76 10.43
N LEU A 403 -20.18 3.99 9.83
CA LEU A 403 -18.78 4.41 9.67
C LEU A 403 -18.65 5.60 8.69
N ALA A 404 -19.40 5.62 7.59
CA ALA A 404 -19.35 6.69 6.60
C ALA A 404 -19.94 8.03 7.10
N SER A 405 -20.79 7.98 8.13
CA SER A 405 -21.32 9.18 8.80
C SER A 405 -20.21 9.99 9.49
N ARG A 406 -19.11 9.35 9.90
CA ARG A 406 -17.98 9.96 10.57
C ARG A 406 -16.97 10.49 9.55
N LYS A 407 -16.43 11.69 9.79
CA LYS A 407 -15.42 12.32 8.91
C LYS A 407 -14.08 11.61 8.93
N LEU A 408 -13.68 11.09 10.08
CA LEU A 408 -12.50 10.28 10.26
C LEU A 408 -12.85 9.13 11.18
N VAL A 409 -12.29 7.96 10.87
CA VAL A 409 -12.47 6.74 11.64
C VAL A 409 -11.12 6.07 11.75
N VAL A 410 -10.68 5.70 12.95
CA VAL A 410 -9.58 4.74 13.11
C VAL A 410 -10.07 3.39 12.58
N PRO A 411 -9.41 2.74 11.59
CA PRO A 411 -9.90 1.48 11.04
C PRO A 411 -10.14 0.42 12.13
N PRO A 412 -11.29 -0.29 12.14
CA PRO A 412 -11.62 -1.27 13.17
C PRO A 412 -10.54 -2.34 13.39
N VAL A 413 -9.95 -2.87 12.30
CA VAL A 413 -8.81 -3.79 12.35
C VAL A 413 -7.62 -3.21 13.11
N LEU A 414 -7.27 -1.95 12.85
CA LEU A 414 -6.15 -1.27 13.51
C LEU A 414 -6.47 -0.97 14.96
N GLY A 415 -7.64 -0.35 15.20
CA GLY A 415 -8.10 -0.01 16.53
C GLY A 415 -8.15 -1.24 17.44
N THR A 416 -8.69 -2.35 16.95
CA THR A 416 -8.87 -3.56 17.77
C THR A 416 -7.58 -4.35 17.94
N LEU A 417 -6.86 -4.64 16.85
CA LEU A 417 -5.73 -5.59 16.87
C LEU A 417 -4.39 -4.94 17.21
N VAL A 418 -4.24 -3.63 17.02
CA VAL A 418 -2.98 -2.90 17.23
C VAL A 418 -3.07 -1.92 18.37
N TYR A 419 -4.06 -1.01 18.36
CA TYR A 419 -4.18 0.03 19.39
C TYR A 419 -4.84 -0.45 20.68
N GLY A 420 -5.54 -1.59 20.63
CA GLY A 420 -6.14 -2.19 21.81
C GLY A 420 -7.51 -1.61 22.17
N PRO A 421 -8.03 -1.90 23.39
CA PRO A 421 -9.45 -1.73 23.71
C PRO A 421 -9.83 -0.27 23.99
N GLY A 422 -8.86 0.65 24.05
CA GLY A 422 -9.04 2.01 24.54
C GLY A 422 -8.60 2.17 25.99
N GLY A 423 -8.74 3.38 26.53
CA GLY A 423 -8.43 3.69 27.93
C GLY A 423 -6.97 4.04 28.20
N ARG A 424 -6.66 5.35 28.24
CA ARG A 424 -5.31 5.89 28.49
C ARG A 424 -4.66 5.35 29.77
N ASP A 425 -5.43 5.16 30.83
CA ASP A 425 -4.91 4.75 32.14
C ASP A 425 -4.82 3.22 32.30
N GLU A 426 -5.28 2.46 31.30
CA GLU A 426 -5.42 1.00 31.37
C GLU A 426 -4.33 0.27 30.60
N ASP A 427 -3.74 0.90 29.57
CA ASP A 427 -2.83 0.26 28.62
C ASP A 427 -1.76 1.26 28.12
N GLU A 428 -0.47 0.87 28.16
CA GLU A 428 0.67 1.66 27.68
C GLU A 428 0.53 2.00 26.18
N VAL A 429 -0.01 1.07 25.39
CA VAL A 429 -0.31 1.29 23.97
C VAL A 429 -1.39 2.34 23.80
N ALA A 430 -2.49 2.23 24.56
CA ALA A 430 -3.56 3.21 24.50
C ALA A 430 -3.06 4.60 24.94
N ALA A 431 -2.21 4.67 25.96
CA ALA A 431 -1.57 5.92 26.38
C ALA A 431 -0.68 6.51 25.29
N ALA A 432 0.13 5.69 24.61
CA ALA A 432 0.99 6.13 23.51
C ALA A 432 0.15 6.65 22.33
N VAL A 433 -0.90 5.93 21.93
CA VAL A 433 -1.84 6.34 20.87
C VAL A 433 -2.53 7.65 21.25
N ALA A 434 -3.03 7.78 22.48
CA ALA A 434 -3.69 8.99 22.96
C ALA A 434 -2.73 10.20 22.92
N ASN A 435 -1.52 10.07 23.48
CA ASN A 435 -0.53 11.15 23.50
C ASN A 435 -0.10 11.56 22.09
N TRP A 436 0.17 10.59 21.22
CA TRP A 436 0.52 10.84 19.83
C TRP A 436 -0.63 11.55 19.09
N SER A 437 -1.86 11.05 19.25
CA SER A 437 -3.03 11.65 18.60
C SER A 437 -3.24 13.10 19.02
N GLU A 438 -3.00 13.45 20.30
CA GLU A 438 -3.07 14.83 20.79
C GLU A 438 -1.95 15.71 20.24
N SER A 439 -0.75 15.16 20.10
CA SER A 439 0.38 15.88 19.50
C SER A 439 0.12 16.24 18.04
N VAL A 440 -0.53 15.35 17.28
CA VAL A 440 -0.97 15.59 15.90
C VAL A 440 -2.11 16.61 15.87
N ALA A 441 -3.05 16.51 16.82
CA ALA A 441 -4.19 17.41 16.94
C ALA A 441 -3.81 18.86 17.33
N ALA A 442 -2.55 19.12 17.66
CA ALA A 442 -2.02 20.46 17.91
C ALA A 442 -1.79 21.27 16.61
N TRP A 443 -1.64 20.60 15.47
CA TRP A 443 -1.47 21.25 14.16
C TRP A 443 -2.79 21.81 13.60
N ASP A 444 -2.72 22.86 12.77
CA ASP A 444 -3.87 23.48 12.06
C ASP A 444 -3.98 22.92 10.63
N PHE A 445 -4.24 21.62 10.50
CA PHE A 445 -4.59 21.01 9.22
C PHE A 445 -6.08 21.17 8.90
N ARG A 446 -6.40 21.15 7.60
CA ARG A 446 -7.77 21.24 7.06
C ARG A 446 -8.13 20.09 6.13
N THR A 447 -7.13 19.32 5.72
CA THR A 447 -7.28 18.17 4.85
C THR A 447 -6.43 17.03 5.40
N VAL A 448 -7.02 15.85 5.52
CA VAL A 448 -6.33 14.62 5.92
C VAL A 448 -6.29 13.68 4.72
N ILE A 449 -5.09 13.23 4.37
CA ILE A 449 -4.84 12.30 3.27
C ILE A 449 -4.32 10.98 3.87
N PRO A 450 -5.19 10.00 4.10
CA PRO A 450 -4.78 8.65 4.49
C PRO A 450 -4.18 7.88 3.31
N ALA A 451 -3.50 6.77 3.59
CA ALA A 451 -2.99 5.89 2.53
C ALA A 451 -4.10 5.04 1.89
N HIS A 452 -5.17 4.77 2.63
CA HIS A 452 -6.33 4.01 2.18
C HIS A 452 -7.61 4.87 2.21
N PHE A 453 -8.58 4.51 1.37
CA PHE A 453 -9.88 5.17 1.21
C PHE A 453 -9.77 6.64 0.75
N ASN A 454 -10.76 7.47 1.05
CA ASN A 454 -10.90 8.81 0.47
C ASN A 454 -10.08 9.86 1.22
N VAL A 455 -9.72 10.94 0.53
CA VAL A 455 -9.22 12.18 1.16
C VAL A 455 -10.36 12.82 1.94
N ALA A 456 -10.06 13.37 3.12
CA ALA A 456 -11.05 13.97 4.01
C ALA A 456 -10.80 15.47 4.21
N GLU A 457 -11.85 16.28 4.03
CA GLU A 457 -11.89 17.66 4.54
C GLU A 457 -12.18 17.63 6.04
N ALA A 458 -11.11 17.52 6.83
CA ALA A 458 -11.17 17.28 8.26
C ALA A 458 -10.08 18.08 8.96
N GLY A 459 -10.42 18.66 10.11
CA GLY A 459 -9.49 19.40 10.97
C GLY A 459 -9.22 18.69 12.30
N SER A 460 -8.53 19.37 13.21
CA SER A 460 -8.10 18.78 14.49
C SER A 460 -9.26 18.30 15.36
N ALA A 461 -10.45 18.91 15.28
CA ALA A 461 -11.64 18.44 16.01
C ALA A 461 -12.14 17.09 15.48
N ASP A 462 -12.21 16.93 14.16
CA ASP A 462 -12.62 15.68 13.51
C ASP A 462 -11.61 14.56 13.80
N TRP A 463 -10.32 14.93 13.86
CA TRP A 463 -9.23 14.02 14.26
C TRP A 463 -9.39 13.57 15.72
N ARG A 464 -9.60 14.50 16.65
CA ARG A 464 -9.82 14.17 18.07
C ARG A 464 -10.99 13.21 18.26
N ALA A 465 -12.10 13.45 17.56
CA ALA A 465 -13.27 12.57 17.60
C ALA A 465 -12.95 11.14 17.13
N ALA A 466 -12.07 10.97 16.14
CA ALA A 466 -11.67 9.64 15.68
C ALA A 466 -10.89 8.83 16.75
N PHE A 467 -10.25 9.50 17.70
CA PHE A 467 -9.40 8.89 18.74
C PHE A 467 -10.01 8.93 20.16
N GLU A 468 -11.27 9.34 20.33
CA GLU A 468 -11.96 9.51 21.62
C GLU A 468 -11.86 8.29 22.55
N VAL A 469 -11.90 7.08 21.99
CA VAL A 469 -11.81 5.80 22.72
C VAL A 469 -10.48 5.63 23.45
N TRP A 470 -9.36 5.97 22.80
CA TRP A 470 -8.03 5.87 23.44
C TRP A 470 -7.75 7.00 24.42
N ARG A 471 -8.50 8.09 24.30
CA ARG A 471 -8.42 9.23 25.22
C ARG A 471 -9.23 9.04 26.50
N GLY A 472 -10.04 7.98 26.59
CA GLY A 472 -10.91 7.71 27.74
C GLY A 472 -12.16 8.60 27.79
N GLU A 473 -12.58 9.15 26.63
CA GLU A 473 -13.69 10.09 26.55
C GLU A 473 -15.03 9.38 26.24
N GLU A 474 -15.03 8.27 25.49
CA GLU A 474 -16.22 7.47 25.17
C GLU A 474 -15.94 5.95 25.09
N SER A 475 -16.98 5.11 25.24
CA SER A 475 -16.90 3.66 25.08
C SER A 475 -17.34 3.20 23.69
N ARG A 476 -16.37 2.72 22.91
CA ARG A 476 -16.45 1.97 21.63
C ARG A 476 -17.01 2.71 20.39
N ALA A 477 -16.17 2.79 19.36
CA ALA A 477 -16.41 3.54 18.12
C ALA A 477 -16.93 2.71 16.93
N TYR A 478 -17.24 1.43 17.12
CA TYR A 478 -17.54 0.49 16.03
C TYR A 478 -18.83 -0.31 16.27
N PRO A 479 -19.56 -0.69 15.20
CA PRO A 479 -20.65 -1.66 15.27
C PRO A 479 -20.23 -2.93 16.03
N GLU A 480 -20.92 -3.23 17.13
CA GLU A 480 -20.50 -4.27 18.09
C GLU A 480 -20.46 -5.68 17.47
N GLU A 481 -21.43 -6.02 16.61
CA GLU A 481 -21.47 -7.33 15.99
C GLU A 481 -20.34 -7.54 14.98
N ASP A 482 -19.94 -6.48 14.25
CA ASP A 482 -18.90 -6.57 13.22
C ASP A 482 -17.50 -6.68 13.84
N VAL A 483 -17.25 -6.03 14.98
CA VAL A 483 -15.94 -6.09 15.65
C VAL A 483 -15.71 -7.41 16.38
N LYS A 484 -16.75 -8.25 16.55
CA LYS A 484 -16.64 -9.52 17.29
C LYS A 484 -15.53 -10.41 16.75
N CYS A 485 -15.44 -10.60 15.43
CA CYS A 485 -14.39 -11.43 14.84
C CYS A 485 -12.98 -10.92 15.18
N LEU A 486 -12.77 -9.59 15.15
CA LEU A 486 -11.49 -8.99 15.51
C LEU A 486 -11.19 -9.16 17.01
N GLY A 487 -12.22 -9.06 17.86
CA GLY A 487 -12.12 -9.35 19.29
C GLY A 487 -11.69 -10.80 19.55
N ASP A 488 -12.39 -11.77 18.95
CA ASP A 488 -12.08 -13.20 19.08
C ASP A 488 -10.63 -13.50 18.60
N VAL A 489 -10.22 -12.89 17.49
CA VAL A 489 -8.84 -13.00 16.97
C VAL A 489 -7.84 -12.45 17.98
N ARG A 490 -8.10 -11.26 18.55
CA ARG A 490 -7.22 -10.67 19.55
C ARG A 490 -7.08 -11.54 20.79
N GLU A 491 -8.19 -12.05 21.33
CA GLU A 491 -8.17 -12.97 22.48
C GLU A 491 -7.39 -14.25 22.20
N PHE A 492 -7.32 -14.71 20.95
CA PHE A 492 -6.50 -15.85 20.58
C PHE A 492 -4.99 -15.53 20.56
N LEU A 493 -4.62 -14.27 20.36
CA LEU A 493 -3.22 -13.84 20.14
C LEU A 493 -2.53 -13.31 21.40
N VAL A 494 -3.31 -12.79 22.35
CA VAL A 494 -2.88 -12.33 23.68
C VAL A 494 -2.97 -13.49 24.66
#